data_AF-A0A939EZS9-F1
#
_entry.id   AF-A0A939EZS9-F1
#
_cell.length_a   1.000
_cell.length_b   1.000
_cell.length_c   1.000
_cell.angle_alpha   90.00
_cell.angle_beta   90.00
_cell.angle_gamma   90.00
#
_symmetry.space_group_name_H-M   'P 1'
#
loop_
_entity.id
_entity.type
_entity.pdbx_description
1 polymer ?
#
loop_
_entity_poly.entity_id
_entity_poly.type
_entity_poly.pdbx_seq_one_letter_code
_entity_poly.pdbx_strand_id
1 'polypeptide(L)' 'MPTPFWSKVSFWLTQLGVQTVMIFDQLVRQVAELRSSVLGEVVWLPGPQVPAGLYLARSADGQQVARLLRTGTE' A
#
# COMPACT_ATOMS: atom_id res chain seq x y z
N MET A 1 -13.82 1.13 -1.72
CA MET A 1 -13.61 -0.22 -2.29
C MET A 1 -12.12 -0.47 -2.41
N PRO A 2 -11.62 -1.72 -2.42
CA PRO A 2 -10.19 -1.97 -2.59
C PRO A 2 -9.73 -1.65 -4.02
N THR A 3 -8.54 -1.10 -4.17
CA THR A 3 -7.89 -0.85 -5.46
C THR A 3 -7.26 -2.14 -5.96
N PRO A 4 -7.76 -2.77 -7.04
CA PRO A 4 -7.17 -3.98 -7.59
C PRO A 4 -5.85 -3.67 -8.31
N PHE A 5 -4.87 -4.57 -8.20
CA PHE A 5 -3.61 -4.46 -8.91
C PHE A 5 -2.93 -5.83 -9.05
N TRP A 6 -1.98 -5.93 -9.98
CA TRP A 6 -1.19 -7.14 -10.19
C TRP A 6 0.26 -6.97 -9.68
N SER A 7 1.04 -6.13 -10.35
CA SER A 7 2.48 -5.95 -10.11
C SER A 7 2.82 -4.59 -9.49
N LYS A 8 1.99 -3.57 -9.75
CA LYS A 8 2.18 -2.19 -9.30
C LYS A 8 0.85 -1.58 -8.90
N VAL A 9 0.84 -0.79 -7.84
CA VAL A 9 -0.27 0.11 -7.52
C VAL A 9 0.26 1.46 -7.09
N SER A 10 -0.47 2.52 -7.42
CA SER A 10 -0.29 3.83 -6.81
C SER A 10 -1.60 4.34 -6.23
N PHE A 11 -1.49 5.15 -5.19
CA PHE A 11 -2.60 5.84 -4.52
C PHE A 11 -2.11 7.15 -3.91
N TRP A 12 -3.04 8.04 -3.58
CA TRP A 12 -2.73 9.39 -3.12
C TRP A 12 -3.14 9.56 -1.66
N LEU A 13 -2.25 10.18 -0.88
CA LEU A 13 -2.56 10.69 0.45
C LEU A 13 -3.24 12.04 0.34
N THR A 14 -4.16 12.33 1.25
CA THR A 14 -4.83 13.65 1.33
C THR A 14 -3.89 14.73 1.84
N GLN A 15 -2.96 14.37 2.72
CA GLN A 15 -1.94 15.28 3.24
C GLN A 15 -0.73 15.31 2.28
N LEU A 16 -0.25 16.52 1.98
CA LEU A 16 0.96 16.73 1.20
C LEU A 16 2.23 16.56 2.05
N GLY A 17 3.37 16.39 1.38
CA GLY A 17 4.66 16.13 2.00
C GLY A 17 5.02 14.64 2.04
N VAL A 18 6.28 14.37 2.38
CA VAL A 18 6.81 13.00 2.48
C VAL A 18 6.32 12.37 3.78
N GLN A 19 5.54 11.30 3.67
CA GLN A 19 4.97 10.56 4.79
C GLN A 19 5.32 9.09 4.69
N THR A 20 5.55 8.45 5.84
CA THR A 20 5.72 7.00 5.93
C THR A 20 4.36 6.31 5.87
N VAL A 21 4.27 5.27 5.03
CA VAL A 21 3.10 4.40 4.90
C VAL A 21 3.52 2.95 5.07
N MET A 22 2.89 2.25 6.00
CA MET A 22 3.11 0.83 6.26
C MET A 22 2.03 0.01 5.54
N ILE A 23 2.44 -1.05 4.86
CA ILE A 23 1.53 -2.00 4.22
C ILE A 23 1.42 -3.26 5.08
N PHE A 24 0.20 -3.67 5.38
CA PHE A 24 -0.11 -4.86 6.17
C PHE A 24 -0.94 -5.85 5.36
N ASP A 25 -0.73 -7.15 5.60
CA ASP A 25 -1.63 -8.19 5.12
C ASP A 25 -2.86 -8.37 6.03
N GLN A 26 -3.72 -9.33 5.69
CA GLN A 26 -4.93 -9.64 6.47
C GLN A 26 -4.65 -10.20 7.88
N LEU A 27 -3.43 -10.67 8.13
CA LEU A 27 -2.98 -11.15 9.45
C LEU A 27 -2.28 -10.06 10.25
N VAL A 28 -2.37 -8.80 9.80
CA VAL A 28 -1.74 -7.63 10.45
C VAL A 28 -0.22 -7.73 10.48
N ARG A 29 0.39 -8.48 9.57
CA ARG A 29 1.85 -8.51 9.40
C ARG A 29 2.27 -7.40 8.46
N GLN A 30 3.25 -6.58 8.87
CA GLN A 30 3.82 -5.56 7.99
C GLN A 30 4.62 -6.24 6.88
N VAL A 31 4.28 -5.94 5.63
CA VAL A 31 4.93 -6.51 4.44
C VAL A 31 5.77 -5.48 3.66
N ALA A 32 5.54 -4.19 3.90
CA ALA A 32 6.34 -3.11 3.33
C ALA A 32 6.26 -1.84 4.18
N GLU A 33 7.30 -1.02 4.08
CA GLU A 33 7.30 0.38 4.48
C GLU A 33 7.62 1.21 3.23
N LEU A 34 6.77 2.20 2.95
CA LEU A 34 6.84 3.06 1.77
C LEU A 34 6.90 4.52 2.21
N ARG A 35 7.35 5.39 1.30
CA ARG A 35 7.27 6.84 1.46
C ARG A 35 6.45 7.44 0.33
N SER A 36 5.60 8.40 0.65
CA SER A 36 4.95 9.22 -0.37
C SER A 36 5.95 10.17 -1.03
N SER A 37 5.62 10.61 -2.24
CA SER A 37 6.22 11.79 -2.83
C SER A 37 5.78 13.05 -2.08
N VAL A 38 6.41 14.19 -2.37
CA VAL A 38 6.01 15.50 -1.82
C VAL A 38 4.57 15.89 -2.19
N LEU A 39 4.03 15.33 -3.28
CA LEU A 39 2.65 15.55 -3.70
C LEU A 39 1.67 14.54 -3.10
N GLY A 40 2.14 13.59 -2.28
CA GLY A 40 1.31 12.59 -1.62
C GLY A 40 1.10 11.30 -2.40
N GLU A 41 1.70 11.12 -3.59
CA GLU A 41 1.62 9.84 -4.30
C GLU A 41 2.45 8.77 -3.58
N VAL A 42 1.87 7.62 -3.33
CA VAL A 42 2.54 6.41 -2.83
C VAL A 42 2.52 5.37 -3.93
N VAL A 43 3.69 4.80 -4.23
CA VAL A 43 3.84 3.74 -5.22
C VAL A 43 4.32 2.48 -4.52
N TRP A 44 3.63 1.36 -4.79
CA TRP A 44 4.03 0.05 -4.30
C TRP A 44 4.29 -0.92 -5.45
N LEU A 45 5.48 -1.53 -5.43
CA LEU A 45 5.90 -2.60 -6.32
C LEU A 45 6.29 -3.81 -5.45
N PRO A 46 5.34 -4.65 -5.02
CA PRO A 46 5.67 -5.77 -4.14
C PRO A 46 6.60 -6.78 -4.81
N GLY A 47 7.53 -7.32 -4.03
CA GLY A 47 8.37 -8.42 -4.47
C GLY A 47 7.56 -9.67 -4.83
N PRO A 48 8.18 -10.64 -5.54
CA PRO A 48 7.52 -11.86 -5.98
C PRO A 48 7.03 -12.75 -4.82
N GLN A 49 7.61 -12.60 -3.63
CA GLN A 49 7.25 -13.37 -2.43
C GLN A 49 5.97 -12.85 -1.72
N VAL A 50 5.44 -11.70 -2.11
CA VAL A 50 4.21 -11.14 -1.52
C VAL A 50 3.00 -11.81 -2.18
N PRO A 51 2.16 -12.58 -1.47
CA PRO A 51 1.08 -13.35 -2.11
C PRO A 51 -0.02 -12.49 -2.76
N ALA A 52 -0.89 -13.10 -3.56
CA ALA A 52 -2.19 -12.51 -3.87
C ALA A 52 -3.01 -12.31 -2.58
N GLY A 53 -3.84 -11.27 -2.51
CA GLY A 53 -4.65 -11.01 -1.32
C GLY A 53 -4.97 -9.54 -1.08
N LEU A 54 -5.70 -9.29 0.01
CA LEU A 54 -6.03 -7.94 0.47
C LEU A 54 -4.91 -7.39 1.36
N TYR A 55 -4.56 -6.14 1.12
CA TYR A 55 -3.58 -5.38 1.90
C TYR A 55 -4.17 -4.07 2.38
N LEU A 56 -3.73 -3.62 3.55
CA LEU A 56 -4.09 -2.34 4.14
C LEU A 56 -2.86 -1.43 4.17
N ALA A 57 -2.99 -0.23 3.62
CA ALA A 57 -2.01 0.82 3.77
C ALA A 57 -2.41 1.71 4.95
N ARG A 58 -1.48 1.95 5.88
CA ARG A 58 -1.67 2.83 7.03
C ARG A 58 -0.57 3.88 7.14
N SER A 59 -0.92 5.09 7.53
CA SER A 59 0.05 6.13 7.89
C SER A 59 0.74 5.80 9.22
N ALA A 60 1.80 6.55 9.56
CA ALA A 60 2.58 6.37 10.79
C ALA A 60 1.74 6.49 12.08
N ASP A 61 0.64 7.23 12.05
CA ASP A 61 -0.34 7.37 13.14
C ASP A 61 -1.38 6.22 13.19
N GLY A 62 -1.28 5.26 12.28
CA GLY A 62 -2.14 4.08 12.22
C GLY A 62 -3.44 4.27 11.43
N GLN A 63 -3.72 5.45 10.87
CA GLN A 63 -4.91 5.67 10.05
C GLN A 63 -4.85 4.89 8.74
N GLN A 64 -5.95 4.25 8.35
CA GLN A 64 -6.03 3.55 7.08
C GLN A 64 -6.15 4.54 5.93
N VAL A 65 -5.18 4.52 5.01
CA VAL A 65 -5.14 5.45 3.86
C VAL A 65 -5.52 4.77 2.54
N ALA A 66 -5.36 3.45 2.42
CA ALA A 66 -5.84 2.70 1.27
C ALA A 66 -6.13 1.22 1.60
N ARG A 67 -6.97 0.60 0.76
CA ARG A 67 -7.19 -0.85 0.71
C ARG A 67 -6.79 -1.33 -0.68
N LEU A 68 -5.93 -2.33 -0.76
CA LEU A 68 -5.31 -2.79 -2.01
C LEU A 68 -5.62 -4.26 -2.20
N LEU A 69 -6.00 -4.69 -3.39
CA LEU A 69 -6.27 -6.09 -3.70
C LEU A 69 -5.27 -6.57 -4.77
N ARG A 70 -4.31 -7.41 -4.36
CA ARG A 70 -3.40 -8.06 -5.31
C ARG A 70 -4.09 -9.28 -5.90
N THR A 71 -4.33 -9.30 -7.20
CA THR A 71 -5.14 -10.34 -7.87
C THR A 71 -4.37 -11.61 -8.24
N GLY A 72 -3.04 -11.67 -8.01
CA GLY A 72 -2.17 -12.77 -8.45
C GLY A 72 -1.47 -12.48 -9.77
N THR A 73 -0.68 -13.41 -10.28
CA THR A 73 0.00 -13.31 -11.58
C THR A 73 -0.90 -13.70 -12.75
N GLU A 74 -0.86 -12.97 -13.87
CA GLU A 74 -1.27 -13.56 -15.16
C GLU A 74 -0.51 -14.87 -15.41
#